data_AF-A0A1E4PMH1-F1
#
_entry.id   AF-A0A1E4PMH1-F1
#
_cell.length_a   1.000
_cell.length_b   1.000
_cell.length_c   1.000
_cell.angle_alpha   90.00
_cell.angle_beta   90.00
_cell.angle_gamma   90.00
#
_symmetry.space_group_name_H-M   'P 1'
#
loop_
_entity.id
_entity.type
_entity.pdbx_description
1 polymer ?
#
loop_
_entity_poly.entity_id
_entity_poly.type
_entity_poly.pdbx_seq_one_letter_code
_entity_poly.pdbx_strand_id
1 'polypeptide(L)'
;MELSASKRDEEAAAMAGFDAGFGARHRAALEAIAHRLGLDYVVLDAAETRDGRLLLFEADSRGWIHATDPVDLFPYKPAVMQKAFDAFRAMLERHAQHR
;
A
#
# COMPACT_ATOMS: atom_id res chain seq x y z
N MET A 1 9.52 14.32 -5.05
CA MET A 1 10.27 13.04 -5.11
C MET A 1 11.31 13.07 -6.23
N GLU A 2 10.91 13.42 -7.45
CA GLU A 2 11.77 13.38 -8.65
C GLU A 2 13.12 14.12 -8.52
N LEU A 3 13.13 15.29 -7.90
CA LEU A 3 14.34 16.12 -7.77
C LEU A 3 15.26 15.75 -6.60
N SER A 4 14.90 14.74 -5.78
CA SER A 4 15.64 14.40 -4.56
C SER A 4 15.94 12.91 -4.48
N ALA A 5 17.22 12.55 -4.64
CA ALA A 5 17.70 11.17 -4.51
C ALA A 5 17.42 10.61 -3.10
N SER A 6 17.71 11.38 -2.05
CA SER A 6 17.49 10.93 -0.66
C SER A 6 16.02 10.58 -0.38
N LYS A 7 15.07 11.34 -0.93
CA LYS A 7 13.64 11.02 -0.78
C LYS A 7 13.26 9.75 -1.55
N ARG A 8 13.85 9.51 -2.73
CA ARG A 8 13.63 8.25 -3.47
C ARG A 8 14.20 7.06 -2.72
N ASP A 9 15.38 7.20 -2.12
CA ASP A 9 15.98 6.14 -1.30
C ASP A 9 15.11 5.82 -0.08
N GLU A 10 14.53 6.85 0.56
CA GLU A 10 13.57 6.68 1.65
C GLU A 10 12.30 5.94 1.20
N GLU A 11 11.70 6.33 0.08
CA GLU A 11 10.53 5.63 -0.48
C GLU A 11 10.86 4.19 -0.87
N ALA A 12 12.01 3.95 -1.49
CA ALA A 12 12.47 2.61 -1.86
C ALA A 12 12.62 1.71 -0.63
N ALA A 13 13.26 2.22 0.44
CA ALA A 13 13.40 1.51 1.71
C ALA A 13 12.05 1.22 2.36
N ALA A 14 11.13 2.20 2.35
CA ALA A 14 9.78 2.02 2.87
C ALA A 14 9.00 0.95 2.10
N MET A 15 9.05 0.96 0.76
CA MET A 15 8.38 -0.03 -0.07
C MET A 15 8.96 -1.44 0.11
N ALA A 16 10.29 -1.57 0.13
CA ALA A 16 10.96 -2.86 0.32
C ALA A 16 10.71 -3.44 1.73
N GLY A 17 10.66 -2.57 2.74
CA GLY A 17 10.45 -2.96 4.13
C GLY A 17 8.99 -3.04 4.58
N PHE A 18 8.01 -2.79 3.70
CA PHE A 18 6.62 -2.60 4.10
C PHE A 18 6.05 -3.77 4.90
N ASP A 19 6.20 -5.00 4.41
CA ASP A 19 5.59 -6.20 5.01
C ASP A 19 6.17 -6.51 6.39
N ALA A 20 7.49 -6.35 6.57
CA ALA A 20 8.18 -6.60 7.84
C ALA A 20 8.16 -5.38 8.78
N GLY A 21 7.84 -4.20 8.26
CA GLY A 21 7.83 -2.93 8.96
C GLY A 21 6.42 -2.45 9.25
N PHE A 22 5.99 -1.43 8.50
CA PHE A 22 4.70 -0.75 8.70
C PHE A 22 3.52 -1.72 8.70
N GLY A 23 3.46 -2.61 7.70
CA GLY A 23 2.38 -3.60 7.57
C GLY A 23 2.32 -4.56 8.76
N ALA A 24 3.46 -5.08 9.22
CA ALA A 24 3.51 -5.97 10.39
C ALA A 24 3.09 -5.25 11.69
N ARG A 25 3.62 -4.06 11.95
CA ARG A 25 3.33 -3.31 13.19
C ARG A 25 1.86 -2.93 13.30
N HIS A 26 1.25 -2.55 12.18
CA HIS A 26 -0.13 -2.05 12.15
C HIS A 26 -1.16 -3.09 11.72
N ARG A 27 -0.78 -4.36 11.55
CA ARG A 27 -1.65 -5.43 11.04
C ARG A 27 -3.01 -5.48 11.75
N ALA A 28 -3.02 -5.50 13.09
CA ALA A 28 -4.25 -5.57 13.86
C ALA A 28 -5.17 -4.34 13.64
N ALA A 29 -4.58 -3.15 13.47
CA ALA A 29 -5.34 -1.94 13.19
C ALA A 29 -5.90 -1.96 11.75
N LEU A 30 -5.09 -2.39 10.78
CA LEU A 30 -5.52 -2.53 9.38
C LEU A 30 -6.64 -3.57 9.22
N GLU A 31 -6.55 -4.71 9.91
CA GLU A 31 -7.61 -5.73 9.96
C GLU A 31 -8.90 -5.18 10.58
N ALA A 32 -8.80 -4.43 11.68
CA ALA A 32 -9.95 -3.81 12.31
C ALA A 32 -10.62 -2.76 11.40
N ILE A 33 -9.83 -1.95 10.68
CA ILE A 33 -10.33 -1.00 9.68
C ILE A 33 -11.06 -1.74 8.57
N ALA A 34 -10.44 -2.76 7.97
CA ALA A 34 -11.04 -3.55 6.90
C ALA A 34 -12.38 -4.16 7.32
N HIS A 35 -12.43 -4.77 8.52
CA HIS A 35 -13.65 -5.33 9.08
C HIS A 35 -14.73 -4.26 9.31
N ARG A 36 -14.35 -3.07 9.78
CA ARG A 36 -15.33 -2.00 10.10
C ARG A 36 -15.89 -1.32 8.85
N LEU A 37 -15.07 -1.16 7.82
CA LEU A 37 -15.48 -0.62 6.53
C LEU A 37 -16.35 -1.60 5.74
N GLY A 38 -16.08 -2.90 5.85
CA GLY A 38 -16.83 -3.93 5.13
C GLY A 38 -16.67 -3.84 3.61
N LEU A 39 -15.57 -3.23 3.14
CA LEU A 39 -15.23 -3.11 1.73
C LEU A 39 -14.17 -4.17 1.38
N ASP A 40 -14.29 -4.76 0.21
CA ASP A 40 -13.30 -5.70 -0.32
C ASP A 40 -11.98 -5.02 -0.67
N TYR A 41 -12.06 -3.74 -1.06
CA TYR A 41 -10.95 -2.91 -1.47
C TYR A 41 -11.14 -1.48 -0.95
N VAL A 42 -10.09 -0.94 -0.35
CA VAL A 42 -10.01 0.44 0.13
C VAL A 42 -8.58 0.94 -0.05
N VAL A 43 -8.41 2.21 -0.38
CA VAL A 43 -7.12 2.91 -0.33
C VAL A 43 -7.09 3.74 0.94
N LEU A 44 -6.00 3.63 1.70
CA LEU A 44 -5.82 4.33 2.96
C LEU A 44 -4.63 5.26 2.86
N ASP A 45 -4.84 6.52 3.20
CA ASP A 45 -3.74 7.43 3.48
C ASP A 45 -3.49 7.42 4.99
N ALA A 46 -2.31 6.96 5.38
CA ALA A 46 -1.95 6.79 6.78
C ALA A 46 -0.46 7.02 7.02
N ALA A 47 -0.12 7.31 8.27
CA ALA A 47 1.25 7.40 8.75
C ALA A 47 1.40 6.74 10.12
N GLU A 48 2.65 6.55 10.53
CA GLU A 48 2.99 6.16 11.89
C GLU A 48 3.36 7.41 12.70
N THR A 49 2.73 7.58 13.86
CA THR A 49 3.08 8.65 14.80
C THR A 49 4.42 8.37 15.49
N ARG A 50 5.00 9.39 16.14
CA ARG A 50 6.28 9.23 16.88
C ARG A 50 6.23 8.19 18.00
N ASP A 51 5.05 7.95 18.57
CA ASP A 51 4.81 6.92 19.59
C ASP A 51 4.33 5.58 19.00
N GLY A 52 4.49 5.38 17.68
CA GLY A 52 4.27 4.10 17.01
C GLY A 52 2.81 3.74 16.76
N ARG A 53 1.88 4.70 16.82
CA ARG A 53 0.45 4.47 16.53
C ARG A 53 0.15 4.72 15.06
N LEU A 54 -0.81 3.98 14.52
CA LEU A 54 -1.38 4.26 13.20
C LEU A 54 -2.22 5.54 13.26
N LEU A 55 -1.90 6.49 12.40
CA LEU A 55 -2.69 7.69 12.15
C LEU A 55 -3.30 7.58 10.76
N LEU A 56 -4.63 7.44 10.70
CA LEU A 56 -5.40 7.39 9.46
C LEU A 56 -5.87 8.81 9.10
N PHE A 57 -5.64 9.22 7.86
CA PHE A 57 -6.08 10.52 7.34
C PHE A 57 -7.33 10.38 6.45
N GLU A 58 -7.31 9.39 5.56
CA GLU A 58 -8.34 9.21 4.54
C GLU A 58 -8.55 7.71 4.22
N ALA A 59 -9.77 7.38 3.81
CA ALA A 59 -10.14 6.04 3.35
C ALA A 59 -11.08 6.16 2.13
N ASP A 60 -10.58 5.75 0.97
CA ASP A 60 -11.27 5.89 -0.31
C ASP A 60 -11.60 4.56 -0.96
N SER A 61 -12.74 4.54 -1.65
CA SER A 61 -13.13 3.43 -2.53
C SER A 61 -12.46 3.49 -3.91
N ARG A 62 -11.71 4.57 -4.18
CA ARG A 62 -11.01 4.79 -5.45
C ARG A 62 -9.60 5.28 -5.18
N GLY A 63 -8.63 4.68 -5.87
CA GLY A 63 -7.26 5.19 -5.90
C GLY A 63 -6.65 5.00 -7.27
N TRP A 64 -5.53 5.69 -7.48
CA TRP A 64 -4.74 5.60 -8.71
C TRP A 64 -3.46 4.81 -8.44
N ILE A 65 -3.52 3.49 -8.61
CA ILE A 65 -2.34 2.60 -8.56
C ILE A 65 -1.90 2.32 -10.00
N HIS A 66 -0.66 2.66 -10.33
CA HIS A 66 -0.15 2.60 -11.71
C HIS A 66 1.35 2.31 -11.74
N ALA A 67 1.84 1.78 -12.86
CA ALA A 67 3.26 1.51 -13.10
C ALA A 67 3.81 2.36 -14.26
N THR A 68 3.50 3.66 -14.26
CA THR A 68 3.89 4.58 -15.35
C THR A 68 5.03 5.52 -14.97
N ASP A 69 5.52 5.44 -13.74
CA ASP A 69 6.67 6.22 -13.30
C ASP A 69 7.94 5.80 -14.08
N PRO A 70 8.81 6.75 -14.47
CA PRO A 70 10.03 6.43 -15.23
C PRO A 70 10.92 5.44 -14.47
N VAL A 71 11.20 4.29 -15.08
CA VAL A 71 11.95 3.18 -14.43
C VAL A 71 13.40 3.56 -14.14
N ASP A 72 13.99 4.42 -14.97
CA ASP A 72 15.31 4.99 -14.76
C ASP A 72 15.39 5.85 -13.49
N LEU A 73 14.28 6.48 -13.10
CA LEU A 73 14.19 7.31 -11.90
C LEU A 73 13.67 6.54 -10.67
N PHE A 74 12.76 5.59 -10.89
CA PHE A 74 12.07 4.83 -9.83
C PHE A 74 12.14 3.30 -10.06
N PRO A 75 13.34 2.70 -10.08
CA PRO A 75 13.52 1.29 -10.45
C PRO A 75 12.85 0.29 -9.50
N TYR A 76 12.52 0.71 -8.27
CA TYR A 76 11.87 -0.13 -7.25
C TYR A 76 10.35 -0.23 -7.40
N LYS A 77 9.69 0.72 -8.10
CA LYS A 77 8.24 0.79 -8.18
C LYS A 77 7.59 -0.36 -8.96
N PRO A 78 8.11 -0.81 -10.13
CA PRO A 78 7.43 -1.84 -10.93
C PRO A 78 7.09 -3.12 -10.17
N ALA A 79 8.02 -3.65 -9.37
CA ALA A 79 7.79 -4.86 -8.58
C ALA A 79 6.72 -4.67 -7.51
N VAL A 80 6.71 -3.51 -6.84
CA VAL A 80 5.74 -3.16 -5.80
C VAL A 80 4.34 -2.97 -6.40
N MET A 81 4.25 -2.32 -7.56
CA MET A 81 2.99 -2.14 -8.29
C MET A 81 2.45 -3.48 -8.78
N GLN A 82 3.30 -4.37 -9.31
CA GLN A 82 2.87 -5.71 -9.71
C GLN A 82 2.30 -6.51 -8.55
N LYS A 83 2.93 -6.45 -7.36
CA LYS A 83 2.40 -7.06 -6.14
C LYS A 83 1.00 -6.55 -5.79
N ALA A 84 0.77 -5.24 -5.92
CA ALA A 84 -0.55 -4.65 -5.68
C ALA A 84 -1.59 -5.12 -6.73
N PHE A 85 -1.20 -5.19 -8.01
CA PHE A 85 -2.07 -5.69 -9.08
C PHE A 85 -2.44 -7.17 -8.89
N ASP A 86 -1.47 -8.01 -8.53
CA ASP A 86 -1.68 -9.43 -8.28
C ASP A 86 -2.62 -9.64 -7.08
N ALA A 87 -2.46 -8.86 -6.01
CA ALA A 87 -3.35 -8.91 -4.85
C ALA A 87 -4.79 -8.52 -5.20
N PHE A 88 -4.98 -7.47 -6.00
CA PHE A 88 -6.30 -7.05 -6.47
C PHE A 88 -6.93 -8.12 -7.38
N ARG A 89 -6.16 -8.69 -8.31
CA ARG A 89 -6.63 -9.78 -9.17
C ARG A 89 -7.06 -11.00 -8.34
N ALA A 90 -6.24 -11.42 -7.38
CA ALA A 90 -6.56 -12.54 -6.51
C ALA A 90 -7.85 -12.30 -5.70
N MET A 91 -8.12 -11.06 -5.29
CA MET A 91 -9.39 -10.69 -4.66
C MET A 91 -10.59 -10.89 -5.60
N LEU A 92 -10.48 -10.45 -6.84
CA LEU A 92 -11.54 -10.66 -7.85
C LEU A 92 -11.78 -12.15 -8.14
N GLU A 93 -10.71 -12.94 -8.23
CA GLU A 93 -10.79 -14.39 -8.48
C GLU A 93 -11.50 -15.12 -7.34
N ARG A 94 -11.21 -14.78 -6.07
CA ARG A 94 -11.95 -15.33 -4.91
C ARG A 94 -13.45 -14.99 -4.99
N HIS A 95 -13.79 -13.75 -5.30
CA HIS A 95 -15.19 -13.33 -5.42
C HIS A 95 -15.92 -14.00 -6.57
N ALA A 96 -15.25 -14.24 -7.70
CA ALA A 96 -15.84 -14.96 -8.82
C ALA A 96 -16.14 -16.43 -8.50
N GLN A 97 -15.36 -17.06 -7.63
CA GLN A 97 -15.54 -18.46 -7.20
C GLN A 97 -16.64 -18.63 -6.14
N HIS A 98 -17.00 -17.57 -5.42
CA HIS A 98 -18.03 -17.58 -4.39
C HIS A 98 -19.43 -17.14 -4.88
N ARG A 99 -19.60 -16.96 -6.20
CA ARG A 99 -20.90 -16.76 -6.86
C ARG A 99 -21.43 -18.08 -7.42
#